data_AF-A0A212PZ99-F1
#
_entry.id   AF-A0A212PZ99-F1
#
_cell.length_a   1.000
_cell.length_b   1.000
_cell.length_c   1.000
_cell.angle_alpha   90.00
_cell.angle_beta   90.00
_cell.angle_gamma   90.00
#
_symmetry.space_group_name_H-M   'P 1'
#
loop_
_entity.id
_entity.type
_entity.pdbx_description
1 polymer ?
#
loop_
_entity_poly.entity_id
_entity_poly.type
_entity_poly.pdbx_seq_one_letter_code
_entity_poly.pdbx_strand_id
1 'polypeptide(L)'
;MPRPRKQEATDETGENRKYRLILEKARALFLQLGFDATSMDMIAREAGVSKATVYVHFTGKDDLLLRLIDDECGRLGPQALWPAHDGPIDLDAELLGIARRYTAFFLQDRGLDLHRLIMISAGRFPKAVETFWRAGPGRCEDEMSAFLEIAIARGLLRIDNIRLAAVQFLSLVQGRLHLRWEMSLGPPGAAEYQALIEGGVRVFLAAYRAGGRVGPQA
;
A
#
# COMPACT_ATOMS: atom_id res chain seq x y z
N MET A 1 3.66 -45.58 -24.02
CA MET A 1 3.08 -44.37 -23.39
C MET A 1 4.10 -43.80 -22.40
N PRO A 2 4.56 -42.54 -22.58
CA PRO A 2 5.41 -41.89 -21.60
C PRO A 2 4.58 -41.37 -20.42
N ARG A 3 5.09 -41.59 -19.21
CA ARG A 3 4.49 -41.17 -17.93
C ARG A 3 4.46 -39.63 -17.83
N PRO A 4 3.42 -39.03 -17.26
CA PRO A 4 3.35 -37.57 -17.12
C PRO A 4 4.40 -37.06 -16.11
N ARG A 5 5.09 -35.99 -16.50
CA ARG A 5 6.00 -35.19 -15.67
C ARG A 5 5.26 -34.69 -14.42
N LYS A 6 5.75 -35.05 -13.23
CA LYS A 6 5.40 -34.36 -11.98
C LYS A 6 5.88 -32.92 -12.11
N GLN A 7 4.93 -31.98 -12.10
CA GLN A 7 5.21 -30.55 -11.99
C GLN A 7 5.96 -30.27 -10.69
N GLU A 8 7.09 -29.59 -10.83
CA GLU A 8 7.91 -29.03 -9.76
C GLU A 8 7.10 -27.96 -9.02
N ALA A 9 6.50 -28.33 -7.89
CA ALA A 9 6.09 -27.38 -6.87
C ALA A 9 7.36 -26.97 -6.11
N THR A 10 7.69 -25.69 -6.18
CA THR A 10 8.86 -25.08 -5.55
C THR A 10 8.87 -25.35 -4.04
N ASP A 11 9.93 -26.03 -3.60
CA ASP A 11 10.20 -26.41 -2.22
C ASP A 11 10.59 -25.15 -1.42
N GLU A 12 9.64 -24.55 -0.71
CA GLU A 12 9.95 -23.52 0.28
C GLU A 12 10.73 -24.18 1.43
N THR A 13 12.04 -23.95 1.47
CA THR A 13 12.92 -24.54 2.50
C THR A 13 12.36 -24.29 3.91
N GLY A 14 12.49 -25.27 4.81
CA GLY A 14 11.96 -25.18 6.18
C GLY A 14 12.44 -23.96 6.97
N GLU A 15 13.58 -23.38 6.59
CA GLU A 15 14.10 -22.12 7.13
C GLU A 15 13.28 -20.91 6.70
N ASN A 16 12.86 -20.81 5.43
CA ASN A 16 12.01 -19.74 4.95
C ASN A 16 10.62 -19.78 5.61
N ARG A 17 10.09 -20.99 5.86
CA ARG A 17 8.85 -21.16 6.63
C ARG A 17 8.97 -20.63 8.07
N LYS A 18 10.06 -20.94 8.77
CA LYS A 18 10.31 -20.43 10.13
C LYS A 18 10.49 -18.92 10.15
N TYR A 19 11.23 -18.37 9.20
CA TYR A 19 11.40 -16.93 9.04
C TYR A 19 10.04 -16.21 8.94
N ARG A 20 9.17 -16.65 8.03
CA ARG A 20 7.84 -16.04 7.85
C ARG A 20 6.94 -16.21 9.07
N LEU A 21 6.99 -17.36 9.74
CA LEU A 21 6.22 -17.60 10.96
C LEU A 21 6.65 -16.64 12.09
N ILE A 22 7.96 -16.40 12.24
CA ILE A 22 8.48 -15.45 13.23
C ILE A 22 7.96 -14.04 12.93
N LEU A 23 8.03 -13.59 11.66
CA LEU A 23 7.50 -12.28 11.26
C LEU A 23 6.00 -12.15 11.54
N GLU A 24 5.21 -13.18 11.20
CA GLU A 24 3.77 -13.19 11.41
C GLU A 24 3.41 -13.05 12.90
N LYS A 25 4.08 -13.82 13.77
CA LYS A 25 3.84 -13.76 15.22
C LYS A 25 4.33 -12.46 15.83
N ALA A 26 5.45 -11.93 15.36
CA ALA A 26 5.93 -10.63 15.80
C ALA A 26 4.96 -9.50 15.42
N ARG A 27 4.40 -9.52 14.20
CA ARG A 27 3.36 -8.56 13.77
C ARG A 27 2.18 -8.57 14.75
N ALA A 28 1.63 -9.75 15.03
CA ALA A 28 0.51 -9.89 15.96
C ALA A 28 0.85 -9.34 17.36
N LEU A 29 2.02 -9.69 17.91
CA LEU A 29 2.45 -9.23 19.23
C LEU A 29 2.70 -7.72 19.28
N PHE A 30 3.35 -7.15 18.26
CA PHE A 30 3.58 -5.70 18.20
C PHE A 30 2.28 -4.91 18.11
N LEU A 31 1.28 -5.40 17.40
CA LEU A 31 -0.04 -4.76 17.30
C LEU A 31 -0.87 -4.91 18.57
N GLN A 32 -0.80 -6.06 19.23
CA GLN A 32 -1.59 -6.35 20.44
C GLN A 32 -1.02 -5.72 21.71
N LEU A 33 0.30 -5.81 21.90
CA LEU A 33 0.98 -5.42 23.15
C LEU A 33 1.79 -4.13 22.99
N GLY A 34 2.07 -3.71 21.75
CA GLY A 34 3.03 -2.67 21.45
C GLY A 34 4.46 -3.20 21.36
N PHE A 35 5.32 -2.38 20.75
CA PHE A 35 6.73 -2.74 20.53
C PHE A 35 7.48 -2.96 21.85
N ASP A 36 7.34 -2.06 22.82
CA ASP A 36 8.12 -2.09 24.06
C ASP A 36 7.75 -3.24 24.99
N ALA A 37 6.46 -3.55 25.12
CA ALA A 37 5.98 -4.67 25.92
C ALA A 37 6.26 -6.04 25.27
N THR A 38 6.71 -6.08 24.01
CA THR A 38 7.10 -7.32 23.31
C THR A 38 8.58 -7.65 23.53
N SER A 39 8.92 -8.94 23.62
CA SER A 39 10.30 -9.43 23.73
C SER A 39 10.60 -10.52 22.71
N MET A 40 11.88 -10.71 22.38
CA MET A 40 12.33 -11.77 21.47
C MET A 40 11.93 -13.17 21.97
N ASP A 41 11.91 -13.37 23.30
CA ASP A 41 11.55 -14.65 23.91
C ASP A 41 10.05 -14.94 23.79
N MET A 42 9.21 -13.90 23.92
CA MET A 42 7.77 -14.04 23.68
C MET A 42 7.48 -14.38 22.22
N ILE A 43 8.17 -13.74 21.28
CA ILE A 43 8.05 -14.03 19.85
C ILE A 43 8.47 -15.48 19.55
N ALA A 44 9.61 -15.94 20.09
CA ALA A 44 10.09 -17.31 19.90
C ALA A 44 9.06 -18.34 20.40
N ARG A 45 8.53 -18.13 21.61
CA ARG A 45 7.51 -19.00 22.22
C ARG A 45 6.26 -19.06 21.37
N GLU A 46 5.74 -17.92 20.94
CA GLU A 46 4.50 -17.83 20.15
C GLU A 46 4.66 -18.39 18.73
N ALA A 47 5.86 -18.30 18.15
CA ALA A 47 6.19 -18.93 16.88
C ALA A 47 6.52 -20.43 17.01
N GLY A 48 6.58 -20.98 18.22
CA GLY A 48 6.93 -22.39 18.45
C GLY A 48 8.36 -22.74 18.02
N VAL A 49 9.29 -21.78 18.09
CA VAL A 49 10.69 -21.95 17.70
C VAL A 49 11.61 -21.69 18.90
N SER A 50 12.85 -22.21 18.82
CA SER A 50 13.85 -21.92 19.86
C SER A 50 14.31 -20.47 19.79
N LYS A 51 14.76 -19.91 20.92
CA LYS A 51 15.39 -18.59 20.99
C LYS A 51 16.57 -18.50 20.01
N ALA A 52 17.43 -19.53 19.96
CA ALA A 52 18.55 -19.59 19.04
C ALA A 52 18.10 -19.46 17.56
N THR A 53 16.99 -20.09 17.19
CA THR A 53 16.42 -19.99 15.84
C THR A 53 16.02 -18.55 15.48
N VAL A 54 15.43 -17.79 16.42
CA VAL A 54 15.10 -16.38 16.16
C VAL A 54 16.37 -15.56 15.92
N TYR A 55 17.40 -15.76 16.77
CA TYR A 55 18.65 -15.00 16.67
C TYR A 55 19.53 -15.37 15.46
N VAL A 56 19.30 -16.52 14.82
CA VAL A 56 19.90 -16.84 13.51
C VAL A 56 19.40 -15.89 12.42
N HIS A 57 18.14 -15.46 12.49
CA HIS A 57 17.52 -14.61 11.47
C HIS A 57 17.53 -13.12 11.83
N PHE A 58 17.50 -12.80 13.12
CA PHE A 58 17.28 -11.44 13.62
C PHE A 58 18.28 -11.11 14.72
N THR A 59 19.00 -10.01 14.56
CA THR A 59 19.98 -9.54 15.55
C THR A 59 19.33 -8.98 16.81
N GLY A 60 18.05 -8.59 16.74
CA GLY A 60 17.27 -8.06 17.85
C GLY A 60 15.87 -7.63 17.42
N LYS A 61 15.12 -7.04 18.37
CA LYS A 61 13.73 -6.62 18.18
C LYS A 61 13.58 -5.52 17.12
N ASP A 62 14.54 -4.59 17.10
CA ASP A 62 14.59 -3.48 16.13
C ASP A 62 14.81 -3.98 14.69
N ASP A 63 15.80 -4.87 14.50
CA ASP A 63 16.07 -5.52 13.20
C ASP A 63 14.89 -6.38 12.73
N LEU A 64 14.25 -7.09 13.66
CA LEU A 64 13.03 -7.85 13.37
C LEU A 64 11.91 -6.95 12.88
N LEU A 65 11.67 -5.81 13.53
CA LEU A 65 10.63 -4.86 13.10
C LEU A 65 10.94 -4.25 11.73
N LEU A 66 12.20 -3.88 11.47
CA LEU A 66 12.60 -3.34 10.17
C LEU A 66 12.37 -4.37 9.05
N ARG A 67 12.77 -5.63 9.27
CA ARG A 67 12.54 -6.73 8.31
C ARG A 67 11.06 -7.07 8.14
N LEU A 68 10.27 -6.99 9.21
CA LEU A 68 8.82 -7.16 9.13
C LEU A 68 8.20 -6.09 8.24
N ILE A 69 8.57 -4.82 8.44
CA ILE A 69 8.07 -3.70 7.63
C ILE A 69 8.49 -3.86 6.18
N ASP A 70 9.75 -4.21 5.92
CA ASP A 70 10.27 -4.44 4.57
C ASP A 70 9.55 -5.59 3.85
N ASP A 71 9.34 -6.72 4.53
CA ASP A 71 8.59 -7.88 3.99
C ASP A 71 7.14 -7.51 3.67
N GLU A 72 6.43 -6.85 4.60
CA GLU A 72 5.05 -6.44 4.37
C GLU A 72 4.96 -5.36 3.29
N CYS A 73 5.92 -4.42 3.19
CA CYS A 73 5.98 -3.46 2.09
C CYS A 73 6.22 -4.15 0.74
N GLY A 74 7.06 -5.17 0.68
CA GLY A 74 7.28 -5.94 -0.55
C GLY A 74 6.07 -6.78 -0.97
N ARG A 75 5.31 -7.30 0.00
CA ARG A 75 4.15 -8.17 -0.25
C ARG A 75 2.85 -7.42 -0.50
N LEU A 76 2.62 -6.35 0.24
CA LEU A 76 1.42 -5.51 0.19
C LEU A 76 1.62 -4.26 -0.65
N GLY A 77 2.85 -4.00 -1.09
CA GLY A 77 3.18 -2.86 -1.95
C GLY A 77 2.22 -2.79 -3.13
N PRO A 78 1.77 -1.60 -3.51
CA PRO A 78 0.76 -1.44 -4.55
C PRO A 78 1.26 -2.07 -5.85
N GLN A 79 0.45 -2.91 -6.49
CA GLN A 79 0.67 -3.22 -7.89
C GLN A 79 0.66 -1.90 -8.68
N ALA A 80 1.30 -1.87 -9.86
CA ALA A 80 1.31 -0.66 -10.70
C ALA A 80 -0.10 -0.06 -10.77
N LEU A 81 -0.24 1.20 -10.32
CA LEU A 81 -1.53 1.87 -10.24
C LEU A 81 -2.18 1.97 -11.61
N TRP A 82 -1.33 2.19 -12.61
CA TRP A 82 -1.70 2.26 -14.01
C TRP A 82 -0.77 1.36 -14.84
N PRO A 83 -1.26 0.22 -15.35
CA PRO A 83 -0.53 -0.61 -16.30
C PRO A 83 -0.51 0.09 -17.66
N ALA A 84 0.56 0.84 -17.94
CA ALA A 84 0.71 1.61 -19.15
C ALA A 84 0.49 0.76 -20.41
N HIS A 85 -0.19 1.33 -21.40
CA HIS A 85 -0.48 0.71 -22.68
C HIS A 85 -0.48 1.75 -23.81
N ASP A 86 -0.28 1.30 -25.04
CA ASP A 86 -0.18 2.19 -26.21
C ASP A 86 -1.55 2.59 -26.79
N GLY A 87 -2.62 1.88 -26.42
CA GLY A 87 -3.98 2.12 -26.90
C GLY A 87 -4.59 3.47 -26.48
N PRO A 88 -5.80 3.80 -26.98
CA PRO A 88 -6.56 4.98 -26.55
C PRO A 88 -6.77 5.02 -25.04
N ILE A 89 -6.71 6.21 -24.44
CA ILE A 89 -6.99 6.39 -23.01
C ILE A 89 -8.44 6.85 -22.85
N ASP A 90 -9.25 6.02 -22.19
CA ASP A 90 -10.51 6.45 -21.60
C ASP A 90 -10.18 7.04 -20.22
N LEU A 91 -10.08 8.37 -20.16
CA LEU A 91 -9.59 9.08 -18.98
C LEU A 91 -10.39 8.75 -17.71
N ASP A 92 -11.70 8.58 -17.82
CA ASP A 92 -12.59 8.35 -16.68
C ASP A 92 -12.41 6.92 -16.18
N ALA A 93 -12.39 5.95 -17.10
CA ALA A 93 -12.15 4.55 -16.76
C ALA A 93 -10.75 4.34 -16.15
N GLU A 94 -9.72 4.97 -16.70
CA GLU A 94 -8.34 4.87 -16.19
C GLU A 94 -8.22 5.47 -14.79
N LEU A 95 -8.74 6.68 -14.55
CA LEU A 95 -8.72 7.29 -13.22
C LEU A 95 -9.49 6.45 -12.19
N LEU A 96 -10.65 5.90 -12.56
CA LEU A 96 -11.39 4.97 -11.69
C LEU A 96 -10.57 3.71 -11.39
N GLY A 97 -9.89 3.14 -12.39
CA GLY A 97 -9.03 1.97 -12.23
C GLY A 97 -7.85 2.24 -11.28
N ILE A 98 -7.17 3.37 -11.46
CA ILE A 98 -6.09 3.86 -10.58
C ILE A 98 -6.61 4.01 -9.15
N ALA A 99 -7.74 4.71 -8.97
CA ALA A 99 -8.32 4.97 -7.66
C ALA A 99 -8.63 3.66 -6.90
N ARG A 100 -9.24 2.68 -7.58
CA ARG A 100 -9.53 1.36 -7.00
C ARG A 100 -8.26 0.63 -6.60
N ARG A 101 -7.24 0.59 -7.47
CA ARG A 101 -5.96 -0.08 -7.18
C ARG A 101 -5.24 0.57 -6.00
N TYR A 102 -5.19 1.90 -5.97
CA TYR A 102 -4.56 2.65 -4.88
C TYR A 102 -5.22 2.37 -3.53
N THR A 103 -6.54 2.47 -3.49
CA THR A 103 -7.27 2.38 -2.22
C THR A 103 -7.52 0.94 -1.75
N ALA A 104 -7.37 -0.06 -2.63
CA ALA A 104 -7.41 -1.47 -2.24
C ALA A 104 -6.40 -1.84 -1.14
N PHE A 105 -5.25 -1.15 -1.08
CA PHE A 105 -4.28 -1.31 0.01
C PHE A 105 -4.89 -1.03 1.39
N PHE A 106 -5.64 0.07 1.51
CA PHE A 106 -6.29 0.47 2.75
C PHE A 106 -7.54 -0.35 3.07
N LEU A 107 -8.00 -1.18 2.13
CA LEU A 107 -9.19 -2.01 2.29
C LEU A 107 -8.89 -3.44 2.77
N GLN A 108 -7.67 -3.68 3.26
CA GLN A 108 -7.26 -4.99 3.78
C GLN A 108 -6.77 -4.83 5.21
N ASP A 109 -7.18 -5.74 6.11
CA ASP A 109 -6.73 -5.74 7.52
C ASP A 109 -5.21 -5.66 7.61
N ARG A 110 -4.49 -6.40 6.76
CA ARG A 110 -3.02 -6.37 6.72
C ARG A 110 -2.42 -5.02 6.34
N GLY A 111 -3.02 -4.31 5.39
CA GLY A 111 -2.53 -2.98 4.98
C GLY A 111 -2.69 -1.96 6.11
N LEU A 112 -3.82 -2.02 6.82
CA LEU A 112 -4.07 -1.17 7.99
C LEU A 112 -3.17 -1.52 9.17
N ASP A 113 -2.93 -2.81 9.41
CA ASP A 113 -2.00 -3.28 10.44
C ASP A 113 -0.58 -2.80 10.18
N LEU A 114 -0.11 -2.88 8.93
CA LEU A 114 1.18 -2.30 8.53
C LEU A 114 1.21 -0.78 8.77
N HIS A 115 0.17 -0.06 8.32
CA HIS A 115 0.10 1.39 8.51
C HIS A 115 0.11 1.78 10.01
N ARG A 116 -0.68 1.11 10.85
CA ARG A 116 -0.67 1.30 12.31
C ARG A 116 0.72 1.05 12.90
N LEU A 117 1.37 -0.04 12.50
CA LEU A 117 2.71 -0.38 12.98
C LEU A 117 3.72 0.72 12.63
N ILE A 118 3.66 1.27 11.41
CA ILE A 118 4.49 2.41 10.98
C ILE A 118 4.21 3.64 11.83
N MET A 119 2.94 4.01 12.01
CA MET A 119 2.57 5.22 12.76
C MET A 119 2.99 5.15 14.23
N ILE A 120 2.85 3.98 14.88
CA ILE A 120 3.32 3.75 16.25
C ILE A 120 4.86 3.83 16.33
N SER A 121 5.55 3.38 15.28
CA SER A 121 7.00 3.23 15.26
C SER A 121 7.75 4.48 14.76
N ALA A 122 7.03 5.46 14.20
CA ALA A 122 7.63 6.53 13.39
C ALA A 122 8.67 7.37 14.12
N GLY A 123 8.41 7.71 15.39
CA GLY A 123 9.35 8.51 16.20
C GLY A 123 10.63 7.78 16.59
N ARG A 124 10.62 6.44 16.58
CA ARG A 124 11.74 5.61 17.03
C ARG A 124 12.55 5.04 15.87
N PHE A 125 11.90 4.75 14.75
CA PHE A 125 12.51 4.07 13.61
C PHE A 125 12.36 4.87 12.30
N PRO A 126 13.10 5.98 12.12
CA PRO A 126 13.02 6.80 10.92
C PRO A 126 13.24 6.03 9.62
N LYS A 127 14.15 5.05 9.63
CA LYS A 127 14.42 4.20 8.46
C LYS A 127 13.20 3.37 8.03
N ALA A 128 12.39 2.92 8.99
CA ALA A 128 11.19 2.14 8.68
C ALA A 128 10.12 3.01 8.00
N VAL A 129 9.98 4.26 8.47
CA VAL A 129 9.12 5.27 7.84
C VAL A 129 9.58 5.56 6.41
N GLU A 130 10.89 5.72 6.21
CA GLU A 130 11.46 5.94 4.89
C GLU A 130 11.21 4.76 3.94
N THR A 131 11.42 3.52 4.40
CA THR A 131 11.13 2.32 3.62
C THR A 131 9.65 2.27 3.24
N PHE A 132 8.75 2.50 4.19
CA PHE A 132 7.30 2.52 3.93
C PHE A 132 6.92 3.63 2.93
N TRP A 133 7.45 4.83 3.09
CA TRP A 133 7.21 5.96 2.19
C TRP A 133 7.63 5.62 0.76
N ARG A 134 8.86 5.12 0.58
CA ARG A 134 9.40 4.77 -0.74
C ARG A 134 8.65 3.61 -1.40
N ALA A 135 8.24 2.61 -0.62
CA ALA A 135 7.56 1.43 -1.16
C ALA A 135 6.07 1.66 -1.44
N GLY A 136 5.42 2.57 -0.70
CA GLY A 136 3.99 2.84 -0.80
C GLY A 136 3.68 4.26 -1.28
N PRO A 137 3.41 5.23 -0.38
CA PRO A 137 2.90 6.56 -0.75
C PRO A 137 3.71 7.31 -1.81
N GLY A 138 5.03 7.41 -1.65
CA GLY A 138 5.89 8.13 -2.57
C GLY A 138 5.89 7.51 -3.98
N ARG A 139 5.91 6.18 -4.06
CA ARG A 139 5.81 5.47 -5.34
C ARG A 139 4.45 5.68 -6.00
N CYS A 140 3.35 5.66 -5.24
CA CYS A 140 2.01 5.96 -5.77
C CYS A 140 1.92 7.38 -6.36
N GLU A 141 2.54 8.36 -5.70
CA GLU A 141 2.59 9.74 -6.20
C GLU A 141 3.39 9.84 -7.50
N ASP A 142 4.53 9.16 -7.59
CA ASP A 142 5.37 9.15 -8.79
C ASP A 142 4.65 8.46 -9.97
N GLU A 143 3.99 7.32 -9.73
CA GLU A 143 3.20 6.62 -10.75
C GLU A 143 2.00 7.42 -11.23
N MET A 144 1.28 8.07 -10.30
CA MET A 144 0.18 8.97 -10.65
C MET A 144 0.68 10.16 -11.47
N SER A 145 1.83 10.74 -11.10
CA SER A 145 2.45 11.84 -11.86
C SER A 145 2.77 11.41 -13.30
N ALA A 146 3.35 10.22 -13.49
CA ALA A 146 3.66 9.69 -14.81
C ALA A 146 2.40 9.49 -15.69
N PHE A 147 1.30 8.98 -15.11
CA PHE A 147 0.03 8.89 -15.83
C PHE A 147 -0.49 10.28 -16.24
N LEU A 148 -0.45 11.25 -15.33
CA LEU A 148 -0.89 12.61 -15.60
C LEU A 148 -0.07 13.28 -16.71
N GLU A 149 1.25 13.07 -16.74
CA GLU A 149 2.13 13.55 -17.82
C GLU A 149 1.67 13.02 -19.20
N ILE A 150 1.33 11.74 -19.29
CA ILE A 150 0.87 11.12 -20.53
C ILE A 150 -0.51 11.66 -20.94
N ALA A 151 -1.42 11.83 -19.99
CA ALA A 151 -2.73 12.41 -20.26
C ALA A 151 -2.64 13.87 -20.73
N ILE A 152 -1.70 14.66 -20.20
CA ILE A 152 -1.40 16.02 -20.67
C ILE A 152 -0.82 15.99 -22.09
N ALA A 153 0.15 15.13 -22.36
CA ALA A 153 0.77 15.00 -23.68
C ALA A 153 -0.24 14.60 -24.77
N ARG A 154 -1.29 13.86 -24.40
CA ARG A 154 -2.42 13.50 -25.27
C ARG A 154 -3.53 14.56 -25.32
N GLY A 155 -3.37 15.69 -24.64
CA GLY A 155 -4.34 16.79 -24.62
C GLY A 155 -5.63 16.48 -23.84
N LEU A 156 -5.62 15.47 -22.97
CA LEU A 156 -6.80 15.05 -22.19
C LEU A 156 -6.95 15.85 -20.88
N LEU A 157 -5.82 16.30 -20.32
CA LEU A 157 -5.75 17.08 -19.08
C LEU A 157 -4.98 18.39 -19.30
N ARG A 158 -5.34 19.42 -18.53
CA ARG A 158 -4.58 20.67 -18.40
C ARG A 158 -4.24 20.89 -16.94
N ILE A 159 -2.96 20.66 -16.59
CA ILE A 159 -2.46 20.72 -15.22
C ILE A 159 -1.16 21.53 -15.22
N ASP A 160 -1.09 22.57 -14.39
CA ASP A 160 0.11 23.41 -14.27
C ASP A 160 1.14 22.81 -13.31
N ASN A 161 0.69 22.15 -12.23
CA ASN A 161 1.55 21.50 -11.24
C ASN A 161 1.15 20.02 -11.09
N ILE A 162 1.89 19.15 -11.77
CA ILE A 162 1.61 17.70 -11.85
C ILE A 162 1.74 17.03 -10.48
N ARG A 163 2.79 17.35 -9.72
CA ARG A 163 3.03 16.77 -8.38
C ARG A 163 1.88 17.10 -7.43
N LEU A 164 1.42 18.35 -7.43
CA LEU A 164 0.29 18.76 -6.61
C LEU A 164 -1.00 18.06 -7.07
N ALA A 165 -1.26 17.97 -8.37
CA ALA A 165 -2.44 17.29 -8.89
C ALA A 165 -2.46 15.79 -8.53
N ALA A 166 -1.30 15.12 -8.56
CA ALA A 166 -1.17 13.72 -8.12
C ALA A 166 -1.57 13.56 -6.64
N VAL A 167 -1.01 14.38 -5.75
CA VAL A 167 -1.35 14.38 -4.31
C VAL A 167 -2.84 14.66 -4.10
N GLN A 168 -3.40 15.64 -4.80
CA GLN A 168 -4.82 15.98 -4.73
C GLN A 168 -5.70 14.83 -5.17
N PHE A 169 -5.37 14.17 -6.28
CA PHE A 169 -6.13 13.03 -6.78
C PHE A 169 -6.16 11.89 -5.76
N LEU A 170 -4.99 11.46 -5.27
CA LEU A 170 -4.87 10.36 -4.30
C LEU A 170 -5.61 10.70 -3.00
N SER A 171 -5.50 11.95 -2.54
CA SER A 171 -6.22 12.44 -1.35
C SER A 171 -7.74 12.42 -1.53
N LEU A 172 -8.24 12.83 -2.70
CA LEU A 172 -9.68 12.87 -3.01
C LEU A 172 -10.31 11.48 -3.00
N VAL A 173 -9.61 10.48 -3.56
CA VAL A 173 -10.16 9.12 -3.70
C VAL A 173 -9.97 8.26 -2.44
N GLN A 174 -8.98 8.56 -1.59
CA GLN A 174 -8.77 7.90 -0.30
C GLN A 174 -9.66 8.48 0.80
N GLY A 175 -9.87 9.80 0.81
CA GLY A 175 -10.67 10.50 1.79
C GLY A 175 -10.30 10.13 3.23
N ARG A 176 -11.31 10.00 4.11
CA ARG A 176 -11.15 9.63 5.52
C ARG A 176 -11.67 8.23 5.87
N LEU A 177 -12.03 7.41 4.87
CA LEU A 177 -12.67 6.12 5.12
C LEU A 177 -11.72 5.10 5.75
N HIS A 178 -10.44 5.12 5.35
CA HIS A 178 -9.40 4.29 5.96
C HIS A 178 -9.21 4.61 7.46
N LEU A 179 -9.25 5.90 7.83
CA LEU A 179 -9.07 6.34 9.22
C LEU A 179 -10.12 5.75 10.18
N ARG A 180 -11.39 5.65 9.77
CA ARG A 180 -12.42 5.01 10.61
C ARG A 180 -12.07 3.55 10.92
N TRP A 181 -11.63 2.81 9.91
CA TRP A 181 -11.24 1.42 10.10
C TRP A 181 -9.96 1.31 10.94
N GLU A 182 -8.98 2.18 10.73
CA GLU A 182 -7.78 2.26 11.58
C GLU A 182 -8.11 2.52 13.05
N MET A 183 -9.15 3.29 13.33
CA MET A 183 -9.65 3.56 14.68
C MET A 183 -10.55 2.44 15.23
N SER A 184 -10.62 1.28 14.56
CA SER A 184 -11.43 0.13 14.97
C SER A 184 -12.94 0.40 14.96
N LEU A 185 -13.41 1.34 14.13
CA LEU A 185 -14.85 1.62 13.93
C LEU A 185 -15.48 0.77 12.81
N GLY A 186 -14.73 -0.20 12.29
CA GLY A 186 -15.14 -1.10 11.21
C GLY A 186 -14.83 -0.59 9.80
N PRO A 187 -14.83 -1.48 8.80
CA PRO A 187 -14.59 -1.11 7.41
C PRO A 187 -15.73 -0.25 6.85
N PRO A 188 -15.45 0.65 5.90
CA PRO A 188 -16.50 1.37 5.17
C PRO A 188 -17.36 0.40 4.37
N GLY A 189 -18.63 0.76 4.15
CA GLY A 189 -19.51 0.00 3.26
C GLY A 189 -19.03 0.08 1.80
N ALA A 190 -19.25 -0.97 1.02
CA ALA A 190 -18.84 -0.99 -0.40
C ALA A 190 -19.41 0.18 -1.22
N ALA A 191 -20.66 0.57 -0.95
CA ALA A 191 -21.31 1.70 -1.60
C ALA A 191 -20.72 3.06 -1.18
N GLU A 192 -20.33 3.21 0.09
CA GLU A 192 -19.69 4.42 0.62
C GLU A 192 -18.32 4.64 -0.03
N TYR A 193 -17.56 3.55 -0.15
CA TYR A 193 -16.27 3.55 -0.84
C TYR A 193 -16.39 3.85 -2.33
N GLN A 194 -17.36 3.23 -3.01
CA GLN A 194 -17.63 3.51 -4.43
C GLN A 194 -17.99 4.98 -4.65
N ALA A 195 -18.86 5.54 -3.80
CA ALA A 195 -19.26 6.94 -3.87
C ALA A 195 -18.09 7.90 -3.64
N LEU A 196 -17.17 7.57 -2.73
CA LEU A 196 -15.96 8.36 -2.50
C LEU A 196 -15.07 8.39 -3.74
N ILE A 197 -14.78 7.22 -4.34
CA ILE A 197 -13.95 7.13 -5.54
C ILE A 197 -14.57 7.91 -6.70
N GLU A 198 -15.83 7.65 -7.01
CA GLU A 198 -16.53 8.34 -8.11
C GLU A 198 -16.60 9.84 -7.86
N GLY A 199 -16.89 10.25 -6.63
CA GLY A 199 -16.89 11.65 -6.22
C GLY A 199 -15.52 12.31 -6.43
N GLY A 200 -14.45 11.67 -5.96
CA GLY A 200 -13.08 12.17 -6.09
C GLY A 200 -12.65 12.32 -7.55
N VAL A 201 -12.93 11.32 -8.39
CA VAL A 201 -12.65 11.37 -9.83
C VAL A 201 -13.43 12.51 -10.50
N ARG A 202 -14.73 12.66 -10.21
CA ARG A 202 -15.55 13.76 -10.76
C ARG A 202 -14.99 15.13 -10.38
N VAL A 203 -14.62 15.34 -9.11
CA VAL A 203 -14.04 16.61 -8.64
C VAL A 203 -12.71 16.90 -9.34
N PHE A 204 -11.85 15.88 -9.46
CA PHE A 204 -10.57 16.02 -10.15
C PHE A 204 -10.74 16.40 -11.62
N LEU A 205 -11.64 15.71 -12.33
CA LEU A 205 -11.92 15.99 -13.75
C LEU A 205 -12.58 17.35 -13.96
N ALA A 206 -13.44 17.81 -13.04
CA ALA A 206 -14.01 19.15 -13.11
C ALA A 206 -12.94 20.25 -13.03
N ALA A 207 -11.84 20.00 -12.31
CA ALA A 207 -10.73 20.94 -12.19
C ALA A 207 -9.77 20.90 -13.40
N TYR A 208 -9.46 19.71 -13.92
CA TYR A 208 -8.30 19.50 -14.80
C TYR A 208 -8.60 18.97 -16.21
N ARG A 209 -9.84 18.57 -16.53
CA ARG A 209 -10.15 18.07 -17.88
C ARG A 209 -9.93 19.16 -18.93
N ALA A 210 -9.21 18.83 -20.01
CA ALA A 210 -9.05 19.73 -21.14
C ALA A 210 -10.41 19.99 -21.82
N GLY A 211 -10.74 21.27 -22.05
CA GLY A 211 -11.99 21.68 -22.70
C GLY A 211 -13.20 21.97 -21.77
N GLY A 212 -13.03 21.93 -20.45
CA GLY A 212 -14.12 22.13 -19.48
C GLY A 212 -14.35 23.56 -18.95
N ARG A 213 -13.51 24.55 -19.29
CA ARG A 213 -13.70 25.96 -18.88
C ARG A 213 -14.10 26.84 -20.06
N VAL A 214 -15.41 27.01 -20.26
CA VAL A 214 -15.93 28.26 -20.83
C VAL A 214 -15.91 29.28 -19.69
N GLY A 215 -14.84 30.08 -19.60
CA GLY A 215 -14.84 31.26 -18.73
C GLY A 215 -15.84 32.29 -19.25
N PRO A 216 -16.46 33.12 -18.38
CA PRO A 216 -17.37 34.16 -18.83
C PRO A 216 -16.60 35.15 -19.70
N GLN A 217 -17.10 35.39 -20.91
CA GLN A 217 -16.65 36.51 -21.73
C GLN A 217 -16.94 37.81 -20.96
N ALA A 218 -15.96 38.72 -21.02
CA ALA A 218 -15.97 40.04 -20.39
C ALA A 218 -17.22 40.87 -20.73
#